data_AF-A0A8B8NDQ1-F1
#
_entry.id   AF-A0A8B8NDQ1-F1
#
_cell.length_a   1.000
_cell.length_b   1.000
_cell.length_c   1.000
_cell.angle_alpha   90.00
_cell.angle_beta   90.00
_cell.angle_gamma   90.00
#
_symmetry.space_group_name_H-M   'P 1'
#
loop_
_entity.id
_entity.type
_entity.pdbx_description
1 polymer ?
#
loop_
_entity_poly.entity_id
_entity_poly.type
_entity_poly.pdbx_seq_one_letter_code
_entity_poly.pdbx_strand_id
1 'polypeptide(L)'
;MEKISGELTRAELQKETLFKAYEQLHSQASSVLSFSLQWKDLEERFDGIRRSLERRAEELDERERSLAEGAARDVASREEGLRSAWRTVEEWEDHVRRKKMDLRFVEERLEKSKDEHREVECQLVVKRDCLRECISLVRDKKNQLSTLKEKTEKCHRDYDSKKVEVEVLRQELDSTEKKVGEVRSLLEENARELHVKAVELGSAKRSLEECSRAVESKESHLRSVNILIEKHKEDLKSKKTELEGINRLINERLTELALKDRELGSIESSIGRQSEELKSKEGELENMMKRVKQCKEETQSKKEDLASVQAKLEEVAKSLELESREFNTDQASIKDRNLELASKKSQLESIEVNIAQCAEQLRLKEQEYASIQTSTLECAKVLESQKKSLESCSREMELREWIRVDSGVMAQNWKCPLASAPVLASSPNSQPTFSFNGKNLQMVIYGHFQELSGVCHKVLELIQKSANAAKLVLGAMEGFYPQDSGNKDELLDIGVIRRSCIFLLENLIRSSAQIKPQQREAAMTLAVEWKGKLKFSPSPVDPLEVLGFLKLLEAYKLASAFDANEIHELADSVSQLQIAQGWQLVLGSSALRSVKRRCS
;
A
#
# COMPACT_ATOMS: atom_id res chain seq x y z
N MET A 1 -96.30 -71.31 -261.40
CA MET A 1 -97.55 -71.53 -260.62
C MET A 1 -97.21 -72.15 -259.26
N GLU A 2 -96.06 -71.82 -258.66
CA GLU A 2 -95.48 -72.65 -257.58
C GLU A 2 -95.79 -72.23 -256.13
N LYS A 3 -96.35 -71.04 -255.89
CA LYS A 3 -96.39 -70.49 -254.51
C LYS A 3 -97.31 -71.25 -253.55
N ILE A 4 -98.35 -71.92 -254.04
CA ILE A 4 -99.36 -72.60 -253.20
C ILE A 4 -98.91 -74.00 -252.76
N SER A 5 -98.09 -74.70 -253.56
CA SER A 5 -97.63 -76.06 -253.24
C SER A 5 -96.61 -76.12 -252.10
N GLY A 6 -95.99 -75.00 -251.73
CA GLY A 6 -94.95 -74.92 -250.69
C GLY A 6 -95.47 -74.56 -249.28
N GLU A 7 -96.76 -74.24 -249.13
CA GLU A 7 -97.34 -73.84 -247.83
C GLU A 7 -98.05 -75.02 -247.14
N LEU A 8 -98.67 -75.92 -247.90
CA LEU A 8 -99.35 -77.11 -247.36
C LEU A 8 -98.38 -78.06 -246.62
N THR A 9 -97.24 -78.39 -247.22
CA THR A 9 -96.22 -79.28 -246.65
C THR A 9 -95.55 -78.72 -245.39
N ARG A 10 -95.55 -77.39 -245.20
CA ARG A 10 -95.05 -76.76 -243.97
C ARG A 10 -96.01 -76.96 -242.80
N ALA A 11 -97.32 -76.92 -243.04
CA ALA A 11 -98.34 -77.06 -242.00
C ALA A 11 -98.38 -78.49 -241.42
N GLU A 12 -98.23 -79.51 -242.26
CA GLU A 12 -98.24 -80.92 -241.83
C GLU A 12 -97.03 -81.24 -240.94
N LEU A 13 -95.84 -80.72 -241.28
CA LEU A 13 -94.62 -80.89 -240.47
C LEU A 13 -94.76 -80.27 -239.07
N GLN A 14 -95.43 -79.12 -238.95
CA GLN A 14 -95.70 -78.48 -237.65
C GLN A 14 -96.67 -79.31 -236.80
N LYS A 15 -97.70 -79.90 -237.41
CA LYS A 15 -98.68 -80.76 -236.72
C LYS A 15 -98.00 -82.00 -236.09
N GLU A 16 -97.13 -82.67 -236.84
CA GLU A 16 -96.43 -83.86 -236.32
C GLU A 16 -95.41 -83.52 -235.23
N THR A 17 -94.76 -82.35 -235.34
CA THR A 17 -93.83 -81.85 -234.31
C THR A 17 -94.55 -81.59 -232.98
N LEU A 18 -95.74 -80.97 -233.02
CA LEU A 18 -96.56 -80.73 -231.83
C LEU A 18 -97.05 -82.02 -231.16
N PHE A 19 -97.40 -83.05 -231.94
CA PHE A 19 -97.89 -84.31 -231.39
C PHE A 19 -96.81 -85.04 -230.57
N LYS A 20 -95.56 -85.04 -231.05
CA LYS A 20 -94.41 -85.63 -230.33
C LYS A 20 -94.08 -84.89 -229.03
N ALA A 21 -94.23 -83.56 -229.01
CA ALA A 21 -94.09 -82.77 -227.79
C ALA A 21 -95.19 -83.08 -226.75
N TYR A 22 -96.43 -83.33 -227.20
CA TYR A 22 -97.54 -83.69 -226.32
C TYR A 22 -97.31 -85.05 -225.62
N GLU A 23 -96.89 -86.09 -226.36
CA GLU A 23 -96.62 -87.40 -225.75
C GLU A 23 -95.48 -87.36 -224.71
N GLN A 24 -94.40 -86.61 -224.98
CA GLN A 24 -93.33 -86.41 -223.99
C GLN A 24 -93.87 -85.79 -222.70
N LEU A 25 -94.68 -84.74 -222.79
CA LEU A 25 -95.23 -84.05 -221.62
C LEU A 25 -96.22 -84.96 -220.86
N HIS A 26 -97.06 -85.71 -221.57
CA HIS A 26 -97.96 -86.69 -220.96
C HIS A 26 -97.18 -87.82 -220.23
N SER A 27 -96.07 -88.30 -220.80
CA SER A 27 -95.25 -89.36 -220.20
C SER A 27 -94.61 -88.98 -218.85
N GLN A 28 -94.45 -87.68 -218.56
CA GLN A 28 -93.85 -87.19 -217.30
C GLN A 28 -94.87 -86.74 -216.25
N ALA A 29 -96.17 -86.72 -216.55
CA ALA A 29 -97.20 -86.20 -215.65
C ALA A 29 -97.25 -86.92 -214.28
N SER A 30 -96.94 -88.21 -214.24
CA SER A 30 -96.86 -89.01 -213.01
C SER A 30 -95.75 -88.54 -212.05
N SER A 31 -94.60 -88.10 -212.60
CA SER A 31 -93.47 -87.56 -211.83
C SER A 31 -93.80 -86.20 -211.22
N VAL A 32 -94.53 -85.36 -211.96
CA VAL A 32 -94.98 -84.05 -211.46
C VAL A 32 -95.97 -84.21 -210.30
N LEU A 33 -96.87 -85.19 -210.37
CA LEU A 33 -97.84 -85.47 -209.29
C LEU A 33 -97.18 -86.03 -208.02
N SER A 34 -96.19 -86.92 -208.15
CA SER A 34 -95.46 -87.45 -206.98
C SER A 34 -94.60 -86.37 -206.30
N PHE A 35 -93.93 -85.52 -207.09
CA PHE A 35 -93.20 -84.35 -206.56
C PHE A 35 -94.15 -83.35 -205.87
N SER A 36 -95.33 -83.09 -206.44
CA SER A 36 -96.32 -82.18 -205.84
C SER A 36 -96.80 -82.66 -204.47
N LEU A 37 -96.95 -83.97 -204.28
CA LEU A 37 -97.26 -84.55 -202.99
C LEU A 37 -96.10 -84.36 -202.01
N GLN A 38 -94.87 -84.72 -202.42
CA GLN A 38 -93.65 -84.56 -201.60
C GLN A 38 -93.39 -83.10 -201.18
N TRP A 39 -93.71 -82.13 -202.05
CA TRP A 39 -93.60 -80.71 -201.73
C TRP A 39 -94.55 -80.32 -200.60
N LYS A 40 -95.83 -80.68 -200.69
CA LYS A 40 -96.82 -80.37 -199.66
C LYS A 40 -96.47 -81.03 -198.31
N ASP A 41 -95.97 -82.26 -198.38
CA ASP A 41 -95.49 -83.04 -197.24
C ASP A 41 -94.27 -82.36 -196.56
N LEU A 42 -93.41 -81.68 -197.34
CA LEU A 42 -92.28 -80.89 -196.87
C LEU A 42 -92.70 -79.51 -196.32
N GLU A 43 -93.67 -78.87 -196.95
CA GLU A 43 -94.25 -77.57 -196.57
C GLU A 43 -94.97 -77.66 -195.21
N GLU A 44 -95.80 -78.69 -195.01
CA GLU A 44 -96.43 -78.96 -193.71
C GLU A 44 -95.41 -79.31 -192.61
N ARG A 45 -94.31 -79.99 -192.96
CA ARG A 45 -93.17 -80.19 -192.04
C ARG A 45 -92.49 -78.86 -191.68
N PHE A 46 -92.27 -77.96 -192.63
CA PHE A 46 -91.71 -76.64 -192.34
C PHE A 46 -92.64 -75.75 -191.51
N ASP A 47 -93.94 -75.77 -191.76
CA ASP A 47 -94.93 -75.05 -190.94
C ASP A 47 -95.09 -75.68 -189.53
N GLY A 48 -94.90 -77.00 -189.40
CA GLY A 48 -94.78 -77.67 -188.10
C GLY A 48 -93.52 -77.24 -187.34
N ILE A 49 -92.38 -77.14 -188.03
CA ILE A 49 -91.12 -76.62 -187.46
C ILE A 49 -91.28 -75.15 -187.06
N ARG A 50 -91.88 -74.29 -187.92
CA ARG A 50 -92.09 -72.87 -187.64
C ARG A 50 -92.92 -72.67 -186.38
N ARG A 51 -94.10 -73.30 -186.29
CA ARG A 51 -94.96 -73.24 -185.09
C ARG A 51 -94.29 -73.77 -183.83
N SER A 52 -93.40 -74.76 -183.96
CA SER A 52 -92.61 -75.27 -182.83
C SER A 52 -91.47 -74.33 -182.40
N LEU A 53 -90.91 -73.55 -183.33
CA LEU A 53 -89.92 -72.50 -183.04
C LEU A 53 -90.58 -71.23 -182.48
N GLU A 54 -91.72 -70.79 -183.03
CA GLU A 54 -92.51 -69.64 -182.56
C GLU A 54 -92.93 -69.84 -181.10
N ARG A 55 -93.60 -70.96 -180.79
CA ARG A 55 -93.91 -71.34 -179.40
C ARG A 55 -92.66 -71.38 -178.51
N ARG A 56 -91.52 -71.85 -179.03
CA ARG A 56 -90.25 -71.88 -178.26
C ARG A 56 -89.65 -70.51 -178.04
N ALA A 57 -89.91 -69.53 -178.91
CA ALA A 57 -89.52 -68.13 -178.69
C ALA A 57 -90.42 -67.49 -177.63
N GLU A 58 -91.74 -67.63 -177.73
CA GLU A 58 -92.69 -67.17 -176.70
C GLU A 58 -92.38 -67.78 -175.32
N GLU A 59 -92.08 -69.09 -175.28
CA GLU A 59 -91.62 -69.80 -174.09
C GLU A 59 -90.22 -69.39 -173.58
N LEU A 60 -89.39 -68.73 -174.40
CA LEU A 60 -88.10 -68.18 -173.99
C LEU A 60 -88.29 -66.75 -173.48
N ASP A 61 -89.05 -65.91 -174.15
CA ASP A 61 -89.41 -64.56 -173.70
C ASP A 61 -90.15 -64.60 -172.35
N GLU A 62 -91.04 -65.57 -172.16
CA GLU A 62 -91.76 -65.77 -170.89
C GLU A 62 -90.83 -66.27 -169.77
N ARG A 63 -89.87 -67.15 -170.10
CA ARG A 63 -88.81 -67.55 -169.16
C ARG A 63 -87.88 -66.39 -168.85
N GLU A 64 -87.51 -65.56 -169.83
CA GLU A 64 -86.67 -64.38 -169.62
C GLU A 64 -87.37 -63.34 -168.75
N ARG A 65 -88.64 -63.02 -169.03
CA ARG A 65 -89.42 -62.08 -168.21
C ARG A 65 -89.66 -62.60 -166.79
N SER A 66 -90.03 -63.87 -166.61
CA SER A 66 -90.19 -64.45 -165.27
C SER A 66 -88.86 -64.60 -164.50
N LEU A 67 -87.74 -64.85 -165.19
CA LEU A 67 -86.40 -64.80 -164.59
C LEU A 67 -85.96 -63.37 -164.25
N ALA A 68 -86.27 -62.38 -165.09
CA ALA A 68 -85.98 -60.97 -164.83
C ALA A 68 -86.80 -60.42 -163.65
N GLU A 69 -88.09 -60.73 -163.56
CA GLU A 69 -88.92 -60.42 -162.39
C GLU A 69 -88.49 -61.20 -161.14
N GLY A 70 -88.01 -62.44 -161.30
CA GLY A 70 -87.44 -63.24 -160.21
C GLY A 70 -86.16 -62.60 -159.67
N ALA A 71 -85.23 -62.24 -160.57
CA ALA A 71 -83.99 -61.57 -160.24
C ALA A 71 -84.22 -60.18 -159.66
N ALA A 72 -85.16 -59.39 -160.19
CA ALA A 72 -85.51 -58.08 -159.65
C ALA A 72 -86.08 -58.18 -158.22
N ARG A 73 -86.91 -59.20 -157.94
CA ARG A 73 -87.42 -59.47 -156.58
C ARG A 73 -86.36 -59.98 -155.63
N ASP A 74 -85.46 -60.86 -156.08
CA ASP A 74 -84.31 -61.33 -155.29
C ASP A 74 -83.34 -60.17 -154.98
N VAL A 75 -83.01 -59.34 -155.96
CA VAL A 75 -82.20 -58.12 -155.78
C VAL A 75 -82.89 -57.15 -154.82
N ALA A 76 -84.18 -56.86 -154.98
CA ALA A 76 -84.90 -55.98 -154.05
C ALA A 76 -84.95 -56.54 -152.62
N SER A 77 -85.15 -57.85 -152.46
CA SER A 77 -85.13 -58.53 -151.17
C SER A 77 -83.73 -58.53 -150.54
N ARG A 78 -82.67 -58.67 -151.35
CA ARG A 78 -81.27 -58.59 -150.92
C ARG A 78 -80.88 -57.17 -150.56
N GLU A 79 -81.30 -56.16 -151.33
CA GLU A 79 -81.09 -54.77 -151.00
C GLU A 79 -81.78 -54.38 -149.69
N GLU A 80 -83.02 -54.82 -149.44
CA GLU A 80 -83.68 -54.51 -148.16
C GLU A 80 -83.09 -55.30 -146.98
N GLY A 81 -82.66 -56.55 -147.22
CA GLY A 81 -81.83 -57.29 -146.27
C GLY A 81 -80.54 -56.54 -145.92
N LEU A 82 -79.85 -55.97 -146.91
CA LEU A 82 -78.68 -55.11 -146.71
C LEU A 82 -79.05 -53.80 -146.00
N ARG A 83 -80.12 -53.09 -146.38
CA ARG A 83 -80.58 -51.87 -145.70
C ARG A 83 -80.96 -52.13 -144.24
N SER A 84 -81.52 -53.30 -143.92
CA SER A 84 -81.76 -53.71 -142.54
C SER A 84 -80.47 -54.05 -141.80
N ALA A 85 -79.52 -54.73 -142.45
CA ALA A 85 -78.21 -55.03 -141.87
C ALA A 85 -77.41 -53.75 -141.56
N TRP A 86 -77.34 -52.80 -142.51
CA TRP A 86 -76.69 -51.49 -142.32
C TRP A 86 -77.29 -50.72 -141.14
N ARG A 87 -78.63 -50.67 -141.01
CA ARG A 87 -79.29 -50.06 -139.84
C ARG A 87 -78.84 -50.70 -138.52
N THR A 88 -78.77 -52.04 -138.46
CA THR A 88 -78.24 -52.69 -137.24
C THR A 88 -76.77 -52.40 -136.99
N VAL A 89 -75.93 -52.27 -138.04
CA VAL A 89 -74.52 -51.89 -137.90
C VAL A 89 -74.39 -50.46 -137.34
N GLU A 90 -75.19 -49.51 -137.81
CA GLU A 90 -75.22 -48.14 -137.26
C GLU A 90 -75.66 -48.12 -135.79
N GLU A 91 -76.69 -48.89 -135.42
CA GLU A 91 -77.15 -49.05 -134.03
C GLU A 91 -76.04 -49.65 -133.12
N TRP A 92 -75.33 -50.67 -133.60
CA TRP A 92 -74.19 -51.28 -132.92
C TRP A 92 -73.00 -50.33 -132.81
N GLU A 93 -72.67 -49.59 -133.88
CA GLU A 93 -71.64 -48.55 -133.84
C GLU A 93 -71.98 -47.46 -132.82
N ASP A 94 -73.22 -46.97 -132.79
CA ASP A 94 -73.65 -46.00 -131.79
C ASP A 94 -73.64 -46.59 -130.39
N HIS A 95 -73.95 -47.88 -130.21
CA HIS A 95 -73.80 -48.55 -128.93
C HIS A 95 -72.33 -48.59 -128.48
N VAL A 96 -71.40 -48.91 -129.39
CA VAL A 96 -69.95 -48.90 -129.13
C VAL A 96 -69.43 -47.47 -128.88
N ARG A 97 -69.90 -46.46 -129.63
CA ARG A 97 -69.60 -45.05 -129.40
C ARG A 97 -70.05 -44.60 -128.00
N ARG A 98 -71.28 -44.95 -127.61
CA ARG A 98 -71.81 -44.71 -126.24
C ARG A 98 -70.97 -45.43 -125.19
N LYS A 99 -70.70 -46.73 -125.34
CA LYS A 99 -69.86 -47.50 -124.40
C LYS A 99 -68.42 -46.96 -124.28
N LYS A 100 -67.87 -46.38 -125.35
CA LYS A 100 -66.55 -45.70 -125.34
C LYS A 100 -66.59 -44.29 -124.74
N MET A 101 -67.75 -43.65 -124.63
CA MET A 101 -67.96 -42.49 -123.77
C MET A 101 -68.06 -42.93 -122.30
N ASP A 102 -68.94 -43.90 -122.00
CA ASP A 102 -69.14 -44.46 -120.66
C ASP A 102 -67.81 -44.92 -120.03
N LEU A 103 -67.01 -45.69 -120.79
CA LEU A 103 -65.74 -46.23 -120.32
C LEU A 103 -64.74 -45.13 -119.96
N ARG A 104 -64.59 -44.10 -120.81
CA ARG A 104 -63.68 -42.97 -120.52
C ARG A 104 -64.08 -42.18 -119.29
N PHE A 105 -65.38 -42.01 -119.05
CA PHE A 105 -65.88 -41.38 -117.83
C PHE A 105 -65.62 -42.24 -116.58
N VAL A 106 -65.68 -43.57 -116.71
CA VAL A 106 -65.28 -44.49 -115.63
C VAL A 106 -63.76 -44.48 -115.41
N GLU A 107 -62.95 -44.43 -116.47
CA GLU A 107 -61.48 -44.33 -116.39
C GLU A 107 -61.03 -43.01 -115.72
N GLU A 108 -61.63 -41.88 -116.10
CA GLU A 108 -61.38 -40.57 -115.49
C GLU A 108 -61.73 -40.56 -113.99
N ARG A 109 -62.91 -41.09 -113.63
CA ARG A 109 -63.32 -41.25 -112.23
C ARG A 109 -62.41 -42.21 -111.45
N LEU A 110 -61.91 -43.25 -112.09
CA LEU A 110 -61.01 -44.23 -111.48
C LEU A 110 -59.63 -43.60 -111.21
N GLU A 111 -59.05 -42.83 -112.13
CA GLU A 111 -57.77 -42.17 -111.87
C GLU A 111 -57.92 -41.07 -110.81
N LYS A 112 -58.99 -40.27 -110.85
CA LYS A 112 -59.30 -39.31 -109.77
C LYS A 112 -59.40 -39.98 -108.39
N SER A 113 -60.03 -41.16 -108.32
CA SER A 113 -60.12 -41.95 -107.08
C SER A 113 -58.76 -42.53 -106.64
N LYS A 114 -57.85 -42.86 -107.57
CA LYS A 114 -56.46 -43.22 -107.24
C LYS A 114 -55.69 -42.02 -106.71
N ASP A 115 -55.85 -40.82 -107.28
CA ASP A 115 -55.19 -39.60 -106.79
C ASP A 115 -55.68 -39.23 -105.38
N GLU A 116 -56.98 -39.31 -105.12
CA GLU A 116 -57.55 -39.17 -103.77
C GLU A 116 -56.96 -40.21 -102.79
N HIS A 117 -56.79 -41.47 -103.22
CA HIS A 117 -56.13 -42.49 -102.40
C HIS A 117 -54.64 -42.19 -102.18
N ARG A 118 -53.89 -41.78 -103.21
CA ARG A 118 -52.47 -41.39 -103.12
C ARG A 118 -52.28 -40.25 -102.13
N GLU A 119 -53.16 -39.25 -102.15
CA GLU A 119 -53.11 -38.12 -101.21
C GLU A 119 -53.38 -38.58 -99.77
N VAL A 120 -54.45 -39.35 -99.54
CA VAL A 120 -54.79 -39.91 -98.22
C VAL A 120 -53.66 -40.81 -97.68
N GLU A 121 -53.04 -41.62 -98.53
CA GLU A 121 -51.90 -42.45 -98.17
C GLU A 121 -50.68 -41.61 -97.77
N CYS A 122 -50.35 -40.56 -98.53
CA CYS A 122 -49.31 -39.60 -98.15
C CYS A 122 -49.60 -38.91 -96.80
N GLN A 123 -50.84 -38.46 -96.58
CA GLN A 123 -51.26 -37.89 -95.29
C GLN A 123 -51.14 -38.91 -94.14
N LEU A 124 -51.44 -40.19 -94.39
CA LEU A 124 -51.31 -41.27 -93.39
C LEU A 124 -49.85 -41.59 -93.07
N VAL A 125 -48.94 -41.53 -94.05
CA VAL A 125 -47.49 -41.67 -93.82
C VAL A 125 -46.98 -40.53 -92.93
N VAL A 126 -47.28 -39.27 -93.27
CA VAL A 126 -46.89 -38.11 -92.45
C VAL A 126 -47.43 -38.23 -91.02
N LYS A 127 -48.72 -38.55 -90.85
CA LYS A 127 -49.33 -38.76 -89.52
C LYS A 127 -48.67 -39.92 -88.74
N ARG A 128 -48.29 -41.00 -89.42
CA ARG A 128 -47.59 -42.16 -88.82
C ARG A 128 -46.19 -41.78 -88.31
N ASP A 129 -45.45 -40.97 -89.04
CA ASP A 129 -44.10 -40.58 -88.65
C ASP A 129 -44.08 -39.46 -87.59
N CYS A 130 -45.02 -38.51 -87.62
CA CYS A 130 -45.26 -37.61 -86.48
C CYS A 130 -45.63 -38.38 -85.21
N LEU A 131 -46.46 -39.43 -85.31
CA LEU A 131 -46.79 -40.29 -84.17
C LEU A 131 -45.56 -41.08 -83.67
N ARG A 132 -44.70 -41.54 -84.58
CA ARG A 132 -43.42 -42.20 -84.24
C ARG A 132 -42.52 -41.26 -83.44
N GLU A 133 -42.38 -40.01 -83.88
CA GLU A 133 -41.62 -38.96 -83.19
C GLU A 133 -42.18 -38.66 -81.78
N CYS A 134 -43.51 -38.54 -81.67
CA CYS A 134 -44.19 -38.37 -80.38
C CYS A 134 -43.92 -39.55 -79.42
N ILE A 135 -43.90 -40.79 -79.93
CA ILE A 135 -43.60 -41.99 -79.13
C ILE A 135 -42.15 -41.99 -78.63
N SER A 136 -41.18 -41.54 -79.44
CA SER A 136 -39.80 -41.33 -78.95
C SER A 136 -39.73 -40.23 -77.90
N LEU A 137 -40.36 -39.07 -78.14
CA LEU A 137 -40.33 -37.96 -77.18
C LEU A 137 -40.94 -38.34 -75.82
N VAL A 138 -42.06 -39.08 -75.82
CA VAL A 138 -42.69 -39.62 -74.59
C VAL A 138 -41.77 -40.63 -73.89
N ARG A 139 -41.06 -41.49 -74.64
CA ARG A 139 -40.06 -42.43 -74.08
C ARG A 139 -38.91 -41.69 -73.43
N ASP A 140 -38.36 -40.68 -74.10
CA ASP A 140 -37.21 -39.92 -73.59
C ASP A 140 -37.59 -39.06 -72.38
N LYS A 141 -38.80 -38.49 -72.38
CA LYS A 141 -39.34 -37.79 -71.21
C LYS A 141 -39.61 -38.73 -70.03
N LYS A 142 -40.07 -39.96 -70.29
CA LYS A 142 -40.18 -41.01 -69.26
C LYS A 142 -38.80 -41.36 -68.67
N ASN A 143 -37.78 -41.53 -69.51
CA ASN A 143 -36.41 -41.82 -69.07
C ASN A 143 -35.82 -40.66 -68.24
N GLN A 144 -35.99 -39.41 -68.71
CA GLN A 144 -35.59 -38.21 -67.97
C GLN A 144 -36.28 -38.12 -66.59
N LEU A 145 -37.58 -38.46 -66.52
CA LEU A 145 -38.34 -38.49 -65.27
C LEU A 145 -37.84 -39.57 -64.30
N SER A 146 -37.49 -40.78 -64.78
CA SER A 146 -36.87 -41.82 -63.96
C SER A 146 -35.55 -41.36 -63.34
N THR A 147 -34.64 -40.81 -64.14
CA THR A 147 -33.35 -40.31 -63.64
C THR A 147 -33.51 -39.11 -62.69
N LEU A 148 -34.51 -38.25 -62.90
CA LEU A 148 -34.84 -37.19 -61.95
C LEU A 148 -35.38 -37.76 -60.64
N LYS A 149 -36.27 -38.76 -60.68
CA LYS A 149 -36.77 -39.46 -59.48
C LYS A 149 -35.64 -40.11 -58.69
N GLU A 150 -34.75 -40.86 -59.34
CA GLU A 150 -33.58 -41.49 -58.71
C GLU A 150 -32.67 -40.47 -58.01
N LYS A 151 -32.44 -39.31 -58.65
CA LYS A 151 -31.68 -38.20 -58.06
C LYS A 151 -32.41 -37.59 -56.87
N THR A 152 -33.72 -37.34 -56.97
CA THR A 152 -34.54 -36.80 -55.87
C THR A 152 -34.54 -37.75 -54.66
N GLU A 153 -34.72 -39.06 -54.89
CA GLU A 153 -34.65 -40.06 -53.83
C GLU A 153 -33.26 -40.15 -53.20
N LYS A 154 -32.19 -39.99 -53.99
CA LYS A 154 -30.83 -39.90 -53.43
C LYS A 154 -30.69 -38.65 -52.55
N CYS A 155 -31.05 -37.48 -53.04
CA CYS A 155 -30.99 -36.25 -52.26
C CYS A 155 -31.85 -36.31 -50.98
N HIS A 156 -32.97 -37.03 -51.00
CA HIS A 156 -33.79 -37.27 -49.80
C HIS A 156 -33.07 -38.15 -48.77
N ARG A 157 -32.44 -39.26 -49.20
CA ARG A 157 -31.61 -40.12 -48.32
C ARG A 157 -30.39 -39.36 -47.77
N ASP A 158 -29.73 -38.56 -48.62
CA ASP A 158 -28.59 -37.72 -48.22
C ASP A 158 -29.04 -36.65 -47.17
N TYR A 159 -30.23 -36.07 -47.34
CA TYR A 159 -30.86 -35.15 -46.37
C TYR A 159 -31.22 -35.83 -45.05
N ASP A 160 -31.89 -36.99 -45.06
CA ASP A 160 -32.27 -37.69 -43.83
C ASP A 160 -31.04 -38.18 -43.04
N SER A 161 -29.99 -38.61 -43.74
CA SER A 161 -28.69 -38.92 -43.15
C SER A 161 -28.09 -37.70 -42.43
N LYS A 162 -28.04 -36.54 -43.11
CA LYS A 162 -27.56 -35.29 -42.48
C LYS A 162 -28.47 -34.76 -41.37
N LYS A 163 -29.78 -35.04 -41.42
CA LYS A 163 -30.71 -34.72 -40.34
C LYS A 163 -30.41 -35.52 -39.07
N VAL A 164 -30.08 -36.81 -39.20
CA VAL A 164 -29.64 -37.66 -38.06
C VAL A 164 -28.28 -37.20 -37.54
N GLU A 165 -27.32 -36.87 -38.41
CA GLU A 165 -26.01 -36.33 -38.02
C GLU A 165 -26.14 -35.02 -37.21
N VAL A 166 -27.00 -34.11 -37.63
CA VAL A 166 -27.32 -32.88 -36.89
C VAL A 166 -27.97 -33.17 -35.54
N GLU A 167 -28.81 -34.20 -35.43
CA GLU A 167 -29.46 -34.56 -34.16
C GLU A 167 -28.48 -35.16 -33.15
N VAL A 168 -27.49 -35.95 -33.60
CA VAL A 168 -26.39 -36.43 -32.77
C VAL A 168 -25.54 -35.25 -32.26
N LEU A 169 -25.16 -34.33 -33.15
CA LEU A 169 -24.38 -33.14 -32.78
C LEU A 169 -25.12 -32.22 -31.78
N ARG A 170 -26.46 -32.18 -31.80
CA ARG A 170 -27.26 -31.50 -30.77
C ARG A 170 -27.13 -32.18 -29.41
N GLN A 171 -27.25 -33.51 -29.36
CA GLN A 171 -27.13 -34.26 -28.11
C GLN A 171 -25.72 -34.19 -27.50
N GLU A 172 -24.68 -34.14 -28.36
CA GLU A 172 -23.31 -33.88 -27.92
C GLU A 172 -23.16 -32.46 -27.37
N LEU A 173 -23.69 -31.44 -28.05
CA LEU A 173 -23.67 -30.05 -27.60
C LEU A 173 -24.35 -29.90 -26.23
N ASP A 174 -25.57 -30.40 -26.08
CA ASP A 174 -26.33 -30.48 -24.81
C ASP A 174 -25.53 -31.16 -23.68
N SER A 175 -24.74 -32.19 -24.01
CA SER A 175 -23.87 -32.89 -23.05
C SER A 175 -22.67 -32.05 -22.65
N THR A 176 -22.07 -31.31 -23.59
CA THR A 176 -20.96 -30.38 -23.30
C THR A 176 -21.42 -29.16 -22.50
N GLU A 177 -22.59 -28.58 -22.79
CA GLU A 177 -23.12 -27.42 -22.06
C GLU A 177 -23.37 -27.77 -20.58
N LYS A 178 -23.95 -28.94 -20.30
CA LYS A 178 -24.13 -29.45 -18.93
C LYS A 178 -22.80 -29.55 -18.16
N LYS A 179 -21.77 -30.15 -18.78
CA LYS A 179 -20.41 -30.25 -18.20
C LYS A 179 -19.76 -28.88 -17.98
N VAL A 180 -19.98 -27.92 -18.89
CA VAL A 180 -19.51 -26.53 -18.72
C VAL A 180 -20.25 -25.83 -17.56
N GLY A 181 -21.54 -26.13 -17.37
CA GLY A 181 -22.31 -25.68 -16.20
C GLY A 181 -21.78 -26.24 -14.87
N GLU A 182 -21.49 -27.55 -14.83
CA GLU A 182 -20.87 -28.22 -13.66
C GLU A 182 -19.50 -27.59 -13.32
N VAL A 183 -18.63 -27.44 -14.32
CA VAL A 183 -17.29 -26.82 -14.14
C VAL A 183 -17.41 -25.35 -13.70
N ARG A 184 -18.40 -24.59 -14.21
CA ARG A 184 -18.66 -23.22 -13.76
C ARG A 184 -19.06 -23.18 -12.27
N SER A 185 -19.97 -24.06 -11.84
CA SER A 185 -20.41 -24.13 -10.45
C SER A 185 -19.23 -24.43 -9.49
N LEU A 186 -18.37 -25.38 -9.88
CA LEU A 186 -17.16 -25.72 -9.12
C LEU A 186 -16.15 -24.56 -9.09
N LEU A 187 -16.00 -23.82 -10.20
CA LEU A 187 -15.11 -22.64 -10.25
C LEU A 187 -15.62 -21.51 -9.35
N GLU A 188 -16.93 -21.27 -9.31
CA GLU A 188 -17.55 -20.30 -8.40
C GLU A 188 -17.44 -20.71 -6.93
N GLU A 189 -17.51 -22.01 -6.63
CA GLU A 189 -17.30 -22.55 -5.28
C GLU A 189 -15.85 -22.40 -4.83
N ASN A 190 -14.89 -22.77 -5.67
CA ASN A 190 -13.46 -22.55 -5.43
C ASN A 190 -13.14 -21.05 -5.25
N ALA A 191 -13.78 -20.16 -6.02
CA ALA A 191 -13.61 -18.71 -5.86
C ALA A 191 -14.16 -18.19 -4.52
N ARG A 192 -15.30 -18.73 -4.05
CA ARG A 192 -15.85 -18.44 -2.71
C ARG A 192 -14.90 -18.93 -1.61
N GLU A 193 -14.36 -20.14 -1.73
CA GLU A 193 -13.42 -20.70 -0.73
C GLU A 193 -12.10 -19.90 -0.68
N LEU A 194 -11.53 -19.54 -1.84
CA LEU A 194 -10.34 -18.69 -1.94
C LEU A 194 -10.58 -17.30 -1.32
N HIS A 195 -11.77 -16.72 -1.49
CA HIS A 195 -12.12 -15.45 -0.84
C HIS A 195 -12.15 -15.58 0.69
N VAL A 196 -12.76 -16.64 1.24
CA VAL A 196 -12.76 -16.91 2.69
C VAL A 196 -11.32 -17.06 3.20
N LYS A 197 -10.49 -17.88 2.56
CA LYS A 197 -9.08 -18.08 2.93
C LYS A 197 -8.26 -16.79 2.86
N ALA A 198 -8.53 -15.91 1.90
CA ALA A 198 -7.90 -14.59 1.82
C ALA A 198 -8.30 -13.67 2.99
N VAL A 199 -9.57 -13.70 3.42
CA VAL A 199 -10.06 -12.95 4.59
C VAL A 199 -9.46 -13.50 5.90
N GLU A 200 -9.39 -14.83 6.05
CA GLU A 200 -8.74 -15.50 7.20
C GLU A 200 -7.26 -15.14 7.30
N LEU A 201 -6.51 -15.26 6.19
CA LEU A 201 -5.09 -14.88 6.13
C LEU A 201 -4.89 -13.38 6.39
N GLY A 202 -5.79 -12.53 5.89
CA GLY A 202 -5.84 -11.10 6.22
C GLY A 202 -6.17 -10.80 7.69
N SER A 203 -6.73 -11.75 8.44
CA SER A 203 -6.94 -11.65 9.89
C SER A 203 -5.76 -12.19 10.70
N ALA A 204 -5.18 -13.31 10.27
CA ALA A 204 -3.95 -13.85 10.85
C ALA A 204 -2.79 -12.85 10.74
N LYS A 205 -2.65 -12.17 9.58
CA LYS A 205 -1.65 -11.11 9.37
C LYS A 205 -1.81 -9.95 10.36
N ARG A 206 -3.03 -9.43 10.55
CA ARG A 206 -3.30 -8.34 11.52
C ARG A 206 -2.98 -8.74 12.96
N SER A 207 -3.28 -10.00 13.32
CA SER A 207 -2.95 -10.54 14.64
C SER A 207 -1.43 -10.70 14.83
N LEU A 208 -0.70 -11.06 13.78
CA LEU A 208 0.77 -11.12 13.79
C LEU A 208 1.41 -9.72 13.91
N GLU A 209 0.86 -8.72 13.22
CA GLU A 209 1.27 -7.30 13.31
C GLU A 209 0.98 -6.69 14.69
N GLU A 210 -0.06 -7.16 15.39
CA GLU A 210 -0.31 -6.83 16.80
C GLU A 210 0.69 -7.52 17.74
N CYS A 211 0.99 -8.81 17.52
CA CYS A 211 2.02 -9.52 18.26
C CYS A 211 3.42 -8.89 18.07
N SER A 212 3.79 -8.45 16.87
CA SER A 212 5.07 -7.77 16.61
C SER A 212 5.21 -6.50 17.44
N ARG A 213 4.23 -5.60 17.37
CA ARG A 213 4.19 -4.36 18.17
C ARG A 213 4.24 -4.64 19.68
N ALA A 214 3.60 -5.71 20.14
CA ALA A 214 3.66 -6.14 21.54
C ALA A 214 5.04 -6.69 21.95
N VAL A 215 5.77 -7.36 21.05
CA VAL A 215 7.16 -7.79 21.26
C VAL A 215 8.10 -6.59 21.26
N GLU A 216 8.02 -5.71 20.27
CA GLU A 216 8.82 -4.48 20.17
C GLU A 216 8.67 -3.60 21.43
N SER A 217 7.45 -3.47 21.96
CA SER A 217 7.16 -2.78 23.22
C SER A 217 7.82 -3.46 24.43
N LYS A 218 7.75 -4.79 24.53
CA LYS A 218 8.40 -5.57 25.60
C LYS A 218 9.92 -5.51 25.53
N GLU A 219 10.52 -5.58 24.34
CA GLU A 219 11.95 -5.37 24.15
C GLU A 219 12.37 -3.97 24.59
N SER A 220 11.59 -2.94 24.24
CA SER A 220 11.87 -1.58 24.67
C SER A 220 11.83 -1.44 26.19
N HIS A 221 10.86 -2.07 26.85
CA HIS A 221 10.78 -2.11 28.30
C HIS A 221 11.96 -2.89 28.93
N LEU A 222 12.35 -4.04 28.36
CA LEU A 222 13.53 -4.80 28.79
C LEU A 222 14.83 -4.00 28.63
N ARG A 223 14.98 -3.21 27.56
CA ARG A 223 16.11 -2.28 27.40
C ARG A 223 16.13 -1.24 28.53
N SER A 224 14.98 -0.64 28.88
CA SER A 224 14.88 0.29 30.02
C SER A 224 15.20 -0.37 31.37
N VAL A 225 14.71 -1.60 31.60
CA VAL A 225 14.97 -2.37 32.84
C VAL A 225 16.46 -2.73 32.95
N ASN A 226 17.12 -3.16 31.87
CA ASN A 226 18.55 -3.43 31.88
C ASN A 226 19.40 -2.18 32.18
N ILE A 227 19.01 -1.00 31.67
CA ILE A 227 19.68 0.27 32.00
C ILE A 227 19.54 0.58 33.51
N LEU A 228 18.36 0.33 34.10
CA LEU A 228 18.16 0.49 35.54
C LEU A 228 18.97 -0.54 36.35
N ILE A 229 19.06 -1.80 35.91
CA ILE A 229 19.86 -2.84 36.56
C ILE A 229 21.35 -2.50 36.55
N GLU A 230 21.91 -2.09 35.40
CA GLU A 230 23.32 -1.69 35.33
C GLU A 230 23.60 -0.42 36.14
N LYS A 231 22.65 0.53 36.20
CA LYS A 231 22.77 1.68 37.12
C LYS A 231 22.79 1.24 38.58
N HIS A 232 21.82 0.43 39.02
CA HIS A 232 21.75 -0.07 40.39
C HIS A 232 22.99 -0.89 40.78
N LYS A 233 23.56 -1.64 39.84
CA LYS A 233 24.82 -2.38 39.98
C LYS A 233 26.01 -1.46 40.19
N GLU A 234 26.09 -0.32 39.50
CA GLU A 234 27.13 0.69 39.73
C GLU A 234 26.93 1.46 41.05
N ASP A 235 25.68 1.83 41.37
CA ASP A 235 25.30 2.40 42.66
C ASP A 235 25.73 1.44 43.81
N LEU A 236 25.51 0.14 43.67
CA LEU A 236 25.88 -0.90 44.66
C LEU A 236 27.41 -1.12 44.74
N LYS A 237 28.16 -1.05 43.62
CA LYS A 237 29.63 -1.01 43.66
C LYS A 237 30.13 0.20 44.45
N SER A 238 29.57 1.39 44.22
CA SER A 238 29.99 2.61 44.92
C SER A 238 29.72 2.53 46.42
N LYS A 239 28.56 1.97 46.82
CA LYS A 239 28.24 1.71 48.22
C LYS A 239 29.14 0.63 48.84
N LYS A 240 29.60 -0.34 48.05
CA LYS A 240 30.62 -1.31 48.50
C LYS A 240 31.97 -0.63 48.76
N THR A 241 32.48 0.21 47.86
CA THR A 241 33.77 0.89 48.09
C THR A 241 33.71 1.93 49.22
N GLU A 242 32.56 2.57 49.42
CA GLU A 242 32.28 3.41 50.60
C GLU A 242 32.32 2.60 51.90
N LEU A 243 31.67 1.43 51.95
CA LEU A 243 31.72 0.52 53.10
C LEU A 243 33.14 -0.03 53.35
N GLU A 244 33.90 -0.34 52.31
CA GLU A 244 35.31 -0.74 52.43
C GLU A 244 36.17 0.40 53.01
N GLY A 245 35.90 1.65 52.62
CA GLY A 245 36.52 2.85 53.20
C GLY A 245 36.16 3.07 54.67
N ILE A 246 34.88 2.93 55.03
CA ILE A 246 34.40 3.01 56.42
C ILE A 246 35.02 1.88 57.26
N ASN A 247 35.07 0.66 56.74
CA ASN A 247 35.71 -0.47 57.42
C ASN A 247 37.21 -0.22 57.63
N ARG A 248 37.92 0.40 56.68
CA ARG A 248 39.32 0.81 56.87
C ARG A 248 39.46 1.83 58.02
N LEU A 249 38.62 2.88 58.04
CA LEU A 249 38.60 3.89 59.11
C LEU A 249 38.29 3.26 60.49
N ILE A 250 37.39 2.28 60.56
CA ILE A 250 37.09 1.54 61.79
C ILE A 250 38.34 0.76 62.26
N ASN A 251 39.02 0.05 61.36
CA ASN A 251 40.24 -0.67 61.70
C ASN A 251 41.40 0.27 62.13
N GLU A 252 41.55 1.42 61.47
CA GLU A 252 42.48 2.48 61.88
C GLU A 252 42.18 2.93 63.33
N ARG A 253 40.92 3.26 63.65
CA ARG A 253 40.50 3.64 65.02
C ARG A 253 40.65 2.50 66.04
N LEU A 254 40.44 1.25 65.66
CA LEU A 254 40.71 0.10 66.53
C LEU A 254 42.21 -0.04 66.85
N THR A 255 43.10 0.24 65.89
CA THR A 255 44.55 0.27 66.16
C THR A 255 44.98 1.45 67.02
N GLU A 256 44.37 2.63 66.85
CA GLU A 256 44.60 3.77 67.75
C GLU A 256 44.12 3.49 69.18
N LEU A 257 42.94 2.87 69.34
CA LEU A 257 42.43 2.45 70.65
C LEU A 257 43.38 1.43 71.30
N ALA A 258 43.82 0.40 70.57
CA ALA A 258 44.79 -0.56 71.10
C ALA A 258 46.15 0.07 71.48
N LEU A 259 46.56 1.17 70.83
CA LEU A 259 47.71 1.97 71.27
C LEU A 259 47.40 2.77 72.54
N LYS A 260 46.21 3.37 72.65
CA LYS A 260 45.78 4.12 73.84
C LYS A 260 45.57 3.22 75.07
N ASP A 261 45.03 2.02 74.90
CA ASP A 261 44.95 1.01 75.97
C ASP A 261 46.34 0.59 76.45
N ARG A 262 47.32 0.52 75.54
CA ARG A 262 48.73 0.24 75.86
C ARG A 262 49.44 1.39 76.56
N GLU A 263 49.14 2.64 76.18
CA GLU A 263 49.57 3.84 76.92
C GLU A 263 48.97 3.86 78.33
N LEU A 264 47.66 3.60 78.46
CA LEU A 264 46.97 3.51 79.75
C LEU A 264 47.57 2.43 80.65
N GLY A 265 47.83 1.22 80.13
CA GLY A 265 48.51 0.15 80.88
C GLY A 265 49.94 0.52 81.30
N SER A 266 50.64 1.36 80.53
CA SER A 266 51.97 1.90 80.90
C SER A 266 51.90 2.97 82.00
N ILE A 267 50.85 3.81 81.96
CA ILE A 267 50.53 4.78 83.02
C ILE A 267 50.13 4.06 84.30
N GLU A 268 49.24 3.08 84.23
CA GLU A 268 48.78 2.24 85.35
C GLU A 268 49.95 1.48 86.00
N SER A 269 50.81 0.86 85.19
CA SER A 269 52.07 0.23 85.65
C SER A 269 53.03 1.21 86.33
N SER A 270 52.92 2.52 86.04
CA SER A 270 53.76 3.56 86.63
C SER A 270 53.14 4.16 87.90
N ILE A 271 51.81 4.26 87.95
CA ILE A 271 51.05 4.58 89.17
C ILE A 271 51.24 3.48 90.23
N GLY A 272 51.20 2.20 89.82
CA GLY A 272 51.49 1.06 90.70
C GLY A 272 52.88 1.17 91.33
N ARG A 273 53.90 1.44 90.51
CA ARG A 273 55.30 1.65 90.95
C ARG A 273 55.44 2.82 91.95
N GLN A 274 54.74 3.93 91.71
CA GLN A 274 54.71 5.06 92.65
C GLN A 274 53.95 4.73 93.95
N SER A 275 52.93 3.87 93.91
CA SER A 275 52.23 3.38 95.10
C SER A 275 53.11 2.45 95.96
N GLU A 276 53.95 1.62 95.32
CA GLU A 276 54.96 0.81 96.00
C GLU A 276 56.07 1.67 96.62
N GLU A 277 56.55 2.68 95.90
CA GLU A 277 57.53 3.65 96.42
C GLU A 277 56.96 4.45 97.61
N LEU A 278 55.69 4.87 97.56
CA LEU A 278 55.02 5.51 98.69
C LEU A 278 54.91 4.60 99.92
N LYS A 279 54.56 3.31 99.76
CA LYS A 279 54.54 2.35 100.87
C LYS A 279 55.93 2.15 101.49
N SER A 280 56.99 2.19 100.66
CA SER A 280 58.37 2.16 101.15
C SER A 280 58.70 3.40 101.98
N LYS A 281 58.35 4.60 101.48
CA LYS A 281 58.52 5.89 102.19
C LYS A 281 57.73 5.94 103.51
N GLU A 282 56.53 5.39 103.53
CA GLU A 282 55.70 5.27 104.74
C GLU A 282 56.39 4.37 105.79
N GLY A 283 56.99 3.25 105.37
CA GLY A 283 57.81 2.38 106.22
C GLY A 283 59.12 3.01 106.71
N GLU A 284 59.76 3.88 105.92
CA GLU A 284 60.91 4.69 106.39
C GLU A 284 60.48 5.65 107.51
N LEU A 285 59.29 6.26 107.37
CA LEU A 285 58.74 7.27 108.30
C LEU A 285 58.29 6.63 109.63
N GLU A 286 57.62 5.48 109.57
CA GLU A 286 57.36 4.58 110.72
C GLU A 286 58.65 4.27 111.50
N ASN A 287 59.75 3.97 110.80
CA ASN A 287 61.06 3.71 111.41
C ASN A 287 61.80 4.98 111.89
N MET A 288 61.42 6.18 111.44
CA MET A 288 61.83 7.43 112.11
C MET A 288 61.00 7.68 113.38
N MET A 289 59.69 7.43 113.35
CA MET A 289 58.80 7.65 114.49
C MET A 289 59.19 6.77 115.70
N LYS A 290 59.63 5.53 115.46
CA LYS A 290 60.23 4.65 116.49
C LYS A 290 61.49 5.24 117.12
N ARG A 291 62.39 5.82 116.33
CA ARG A 291 63.63 6.48 116.83
C ARG A 291 63.32 7.75 117.64
N VAL A 292 62.30 8.52 117.24
CA VAL A 292 61.82 9.68 118.02
C VAL A 292 61.23 9.27 119.36
N LYS A 293 60.51 8.14 119.43
CA LYS A 293 59.99 7.57 120.69
C LYS A 293 61.12 7.20 121.66
N GLN A 294 62.16 6.53 121.18
CA GLN A 294 63.31 6.14 121.99
C GLN A 294 64.07 7.35 122.58
N CYS A 295 64.29 8.39 121.78
CA CYS A 295 64.96 9.63 122.25
C CYS A 295 64.14 10.38 123.33
N LYS A 296 62.81 10.18 123.36
CA LYS A 296 61.90 10.72 124.39
C LYS A 296 61.97 9.97 125.72
N GLU A 297 62.43 8.73 125.71
CA GLU A 297 62.59 7.89 126.91
C GLU A 297 63.96 8.20 127.58
N GLU A 298 65.02 8.44 126.81
CA GLU A 298 66.35 8.89 127.30
C GLU A 298 66.37 10.31 127.90
N THR A 299 65.40 11.16 127.55
CA THR A 299 65.25 12.51 128.14
C THR A 299 64.49 12.50 129.46
N GLN A 300 63.77 11.42 129.79
CA GLN A 300 63.02 11.30 131.04
C GLN A 300 63.91 10.83 132.20
N SER A 301 64.80 9.84 132.00
CA SER A 301 65.67 9.35 133.10
C SER A 301 66.61 10.43 133.64
N LYS A 302 67.22 11.23 132.76
CA LYS A 302 68.08 12.37 133.12
C LYS A 302 67.37 13.49 133.90
N LYS A 303 66.04 13.46 133.96
CA LYS A 303 65.22 14.39 134.76
C LYS A 303 65.06 13.91 136.22
N GLU A 304 65.18 12.60 136.45
CA GLU A 304 64.95 11.97 137.75
C GLU A 304 66.23 11.99 138.62
N ASP A 305 67.41 11.79 138.00
CA ASP A 305 68.71 11.94 138.68
C ASP A 305 68.92 13.35 139.27
N LEU A 306 68.45 14.39 138.57
CA LEU A 306 68.64 15.79 138.96
C LEU A 306 67.82 16.17 140.22
N ALA A 307 66.66 15.54 140.42
CA ALA A 307 65.83 15.75 141.61
C ALA A 307 66.46 15.19 142.89
N SER A 308 67.25 14.11 142.78
CA SER A 308 67.95 13.45 143.90
C SER A 308 69.02 14.35 144.55
N VAL A 309 69.67 15.21 143.76
CA VAL A 309 70.69 16.14 144.23
C VAL A 309 70.07 17.34 144.95
N GLN A 310 68.96 17.86 144.43
CA GLN A 310 68.29 19.06 144.96
C GLN A 310 67.73 18.83 146.39
N ALA A 311 67.26 17.62 146.69
CA ALA A 311 66.67 17.28 147.99
C ALA A 311 67.66 17.34 149.18
N LYS A 312 68.98 17.25 148.96
CA LYS A 312 69.99 17.15 150.04
C LYS A 312 70.62 18.48 150.47
N LEU A 313 70.47 19.54 149.66
CA LEU A 313 70.92 20.90 150.02
C LEU A 313 69.91 21.61 150.92
N GLU A 314 68.64 21.21 150.86
CA GLU A 314 67.52 21.89 151.52
C GLU A 314 67.27 21.44 152.98
N GLU A 315 68.06 20.48 153.47
CA GLU A 315 68.08 20.01 154.86
C GLU A 315 69.09 20.81 155.71
N VAL A 316 70.31 21.03 155.19
CA VAL A 316 71.39 21.75 155.90
C VAL A 316 71.08 23.26 156.05
N ALA A 317 70.33 23.85 155.12
CA ALA A 317 69.91 25.26 155.22
C ALA A 317 69.01 25.53 156.45
N LYS A 318 68.21 24.53 156.88
CA LYS A 318 67.18 24.71 157.91
C LYS A 318 67.69 24.70 159.35
N SER A 319 68.93 24.28 159.60
CA SER A 319 69.54 24.41 160.93
C SER A 319 70.15 25.80 161.17
N LEU A 320 70.54 26.52 160.12
CA LEU A 320 71.25 27.80 160.23
C LEU A 320 70.31 29.01 160.45
N GLU A 321 69.05 28.93 160.03
CA GLU A 321 68.06 30.00 160.22
C GLU A 321 67.53 30.12 161.66
N LEU A 322 67.67 29.06 162.48
CA LEU A 322 67.06 29.02 163.81
C LEU A 322 67.86 29.85 164.84
N GLU A 323 69.19 29.87 164.71
CA GLU A 323 70.13 30.58 165.61
C GLU A 323 70.16 32.10 165.35
N SER A 324 70.01 32.53 164.09
CA SER A 324 69.88 33.96 163.73
C SER A 324 68.62 34.62 164.27
N ARG A 325 67.64 33.84 164.74
CA ARG A 325 66.33 34.37 165.19
C ARG A 325 66.35 34.91 166.62
N GLU A 326 67.28 34.47 167.47
CA GLU A 326 67.40 34.96 168.85
C GLU A 326 68.05 36.35 168.89
N PHE A 327 69.12 36.57 168.11
CA PHE A 327 69.88 37.83 168.04
C PHE A 327 69.03 39.07 167.70
N ASN A 328 67.95 38.89 166.92
CA ASN A 328 67.05 39.97 166.52
C ASN A 328 66.08 40.41 167.65
N THR A 329 65.94 39.62 168.72
CA THR A 329 65.01 39.91 169.82
C THR A 329 65.54 41.02 170.72
N ASP A 330 66.82 40.98 171.08
CA ASP A 330 67.46 41.99 171.94
C ASP A 330 67.59 43.36 171.26
N GLN A 331 67.74 43.38 169.93
CA GLN A 331 67.80 44.61 169.15
C GLN A 331 66.50 45.42 169.20
N ALA A 332 65.36 44.80 169.53
CA ALA A 332 64.08 45.50 169.73
C ALA A 332 64.04 46.27 171.06
N SER A 333 64.62 45.72 172.14
CA SER A 333 64.64 46.33 173.49
C SER A 333 65.32 47.72 173.50
N ILE A 334 66.27 47.94 172.59
CA ILE A 334 67.01 49.20 172.44
C ILE A 334 66.13 50.35 171.89
N LYS A 335 64.99 50.06 171.23
CA LYS A 335 64.09 51.12 170.72
C LYS A 335 63.25 51.78 171.81
N ASP A 336 62.72 51.02 172.76
CA ASP A 336 61.74 51.51 173.73
C ASP A 336 62.32 52.56 174.69
N ARG A 337 63.53 52.31 175.21
CA ARG A 337 64.23 53.25 176.11
C ARG A 337 64.59 54.60 175.47
N ASN A 338 64.56 54.70 174.13
CA ASN A 338 64.82 55.96 173.44
C ASN A 338 63.57 56.86 173.30
N LEU A 339 62.35 56.31 173.46
CA LEU A 339 61.13 57.13 173.52
C LEU A 339 60.98 57.87 174.86
N GLU A 340 61.46 57.30 175.97
CA GLU A 340 61.46 57.98 177.27
C GLU A 340 62.34 59.24 177.29
N LEU A 341 63.39 59.26 176.46
CA LEU A 341 64.33 60.38 176.31
C LEU A 341 63.69 61.63 175.68
N ALA A 342 62.59 61.47 174.94
CA ALA A 342 61.88 62.60 174.32
C ALA A 342 60.97 63.36 175.31
N SER A 343 60.21 62.65 176.15
CA SER A 343 59.20 63.27 177.02
C SER A 343 59.81 64.21 178.07
N LYS A 344 60.89 63.78 178.73
CA LYS A 344 61.60 64.57 179.76
C LYS A 344 62.34 65.79 179.20
N LYS A 345 62.58 65.86 177.89
CA LYS A 345 63.19 67.04 177.24
C LYS A 345 62.19 68.21 177.14
N SER A 346 60.93 67.92 176.81
CA SER A 346 59.90 68.94 176.57
C SER A 346 59.38 69.69 177.80
N GLN A 347 59.74 69.28 179.03
CA GLN A 347 59.19 69.86 180.28
C GLN A 347 60.12 70.86 180.98
N LEU A 348 61.36 71.05 180.53
CA LEU A 348 62.35 71.88 181.25
C LEU A 348 62.94 73.06 180.45
N GLU A 349 62.72 73.11 179.14
CA GLU A 349 62.81 74.34 178.33
C GLU A 349 61.89 75.45 178.92
N SER A 350 60.84 75.08 179.65
CA SER A 350 59.96 75.99 180.40
C SER A 350 60.61 76.71 181.60
N ILE A 351 61.80 76.29 182.07
CA ILE A 351 62.52 76.97 183.17
C ILE A 351 63.55 77.98 182.63
N GLU A 352 63.97 77.82 181.38
CA GLU A 352 64.90 78.72 180.68
C GLU A 352 64.31 80.13 180.47
N VAL A 353 62.98 80.25 180.44
CA VAL A 353 62.24 81.50 180.20
C VAL A 353 62.09 82.39 181.44
N ASN A 354 62.01 81.83 182.66
CA ASN A 354 61.68 82.60 183.87
C ASN A 354 62.89 83.17 184.63
N ILE A 355 64.12 82.69 184.38
CA ILE A 355 65.34 83.29 184.97
C ILE A 355 65.82 84.52 184.17
N ALA A 356 65.39 84.66 182.91
CA ALA A 356 65.57 85.86 182.10
C ALA A 356 65.00 87.14 182.75
N GLN A 357 64.13 87.00 183.76
CA GLN A 357 63.52 88.12 184.49
C GLN A 357 64.30 88.56 185.75
N CYS A 358 65.41 87.89 186.11
CA CYS A 358 66.09 88.11 187.41
C CYS A 358 67.53 88.68 187.32
N ALA A 359 68.19 88.65 186.15
CA ALA A 359 69.60 89.06 186.01
C ALA A 359 69.83 90.48 185.44
N GLU A 360 68.81 91.14 184.90
CA GLU A 360 68.89 92.58 184.52
C GLU A 360 69.04 93.49 185.76
N GLN A 361 68.84 92.95 186.96
CA GLN A 361 69.24 93.56 188.24
C GLN A 361 70.77 93.58 188.45
N LEU A 362 71.53 92.64 187.88
CA LEU A 362 72.98 92.53 188.12
C LEU A 362 73.81 93.37 187.13
N ARG A 363 73.25 93.75 185.97
CA ARG A 363 73.86 94.67 184.98
C ARG A 363 74.15 96.07 185.53
N LEU A 364 73.81 96.35 186.79
CA LEU A 364 73.97 97.63 187.48
C LEU A 364 74.79 97.56 188.78
N LYS A 365 75.41 96.42 189.14
CA LYS A 365 76.20 96.30 190.40
C LYS A 365 77.70 96.01 190.27
N GLU A 366 78.19 95.50 189.15
CA GLU A 366 79.65 95.31 188.95
C GLU A 366 80.38 96.54 188.39
N GLN A 367 79.73 97.70 188.29
CA GLN A 367 80.44 98.99 188.13
C GLN A 367 81.19 99.43 189.41
N GLU A 368 81.31 98.56 190.41
CA GLU A 368 82.09 98.76 191.64
C GLU A 368 83.42 97.98 191.66
N TYR A 369 83.65 97.00 190.77
CA TYR A 369 84.76 96.03 190.93
C TYR A 369 85.83 95.97 189.82
N ALA A 370 86.03 97.07 189.09
CA ALA A 370 87.30 97.35 188.41
C ALA A 370 88.44 97.69 189.41
N SER A 371 88.56 96.91 190.49
CA SER A 371 89.33 97.25 191.70
C SER A 371 90.19 96.11 192.27
N ILE A 372 90.04 94.86 191.82
CA ILE A 372 90.93 93.75 192.18
C ILE A 372 91.28 92.96 190.90
N GLN A 373 92.48 93.00 190.32
CA GLN A 373 93.73 93.69 190.68
C GLN A 373 94.40 93.25 192.00
N THR A 374 95.48 92.46 191.88
CA THR A 374 96.19 91.70 192.94
C THR A 374 95.43 90.46 193.43
N SER A 375 96.16 89.37 193.71
CA SER A 375 95.65 87.99 193.80
C SER A 375 95.04 87.49 192.47
N THR A 376 95.47 86.41 191.83
CA THR A 376 96.52 85.39 192.11
C THR A 376 96.87 84.72 190.77
N LEU A 377 98.09 84.43 190.33
CA LEU A 377 99.47 84.80 190.72
C LEU A 377 99.86 84.83 192.21
N GLU A 378 99.32 83.93 193.03
CA GLU A 378 99.94 83.63 194.34
C GLU A 378 99.61 82.24 194.92
N CYS A 379 99.34 81.27 194.03
CA CYS A 379 99.47 79.83 194.29
C CYS A 379 99.72 79.10 192.95
N ALA A 380 100.93 79.05 192.36
CA ALA A 380 102.29 79.34 192.83
C ALA A 380 102.80 78.46 193.99
N LYS A 381 103.62 77.45 193.62
CA LYS A 381 104.35 76.50 194.49
C LYS A 381 103.45 75.47 195.19
N VAL A 382 103.98 74.25 195.37
CA VAL A 382 103.26 72.98 195.68
C VAL A 382 102.46 72.41 194.48
N LEU A 383 102.68 71.18 194.02
CA LEU A 383 103.76 70.22 194.28
C LEU A 383 104.07 69.51 192.94
N GLU A 384 105.11 69.78 192.15
CA GLU A 384 106.44 70.42 192.37
C GLU A 384 107.55 69.48 192.88
N SER A 385 107.23 68.28 193.41
CA SER A 385 108.26 67.25 193.69
C SER A 385 107.69 65.83 193.86
N GLN A 386 108.51 64.82 193.50
CA GLN A 386 108.21 63.38 193.45
C GLN A 386 107.15 62.99 192.39
N LYS A 387 107.29 61.90 191.62
CA LYS A 387 108.38 60.93 191.39
C LYS A 387 108.20 60.46 189.92
N LYS A 388 109.22 60.13 189.12
CA LYS A 388 110.60 59.65 189.37
C LYS A 388 110.68 58.30 190.11
N SER A 389 109.70 57.44 189.83
CA SER A 389 109.56 56.02 190.17
C SER A 389 108.24 55.56 189.52
N LEU A 390 108.10 54.42 188.83
CA LEU A 390 109.02 53.34 188.39
C LEU A 390 108.42 52.81 187.05
N GLU A 391 109.18 52.47 186.00
CA GLU A 391 109.59 51.08 185.60
C GLU A 391 108.42 50.06 185.56
N SER A 392 108.18 49.23 184.52
CA SER A 392 109.11 48.71 183.47
C SER A 392 108.40 48.10 182.21
N CYS A 393 109.07 48.04 181.03
CA CYS A 393 108.85 47.17 179.81
C CYS A 393 107.55 47.31 178.91
N SER A 394 107.41 46.92 177.60
CA SER A 394 108.28 46.49 176.42
C SER A 394 107.57 46.57 174.97
N ARG A 395 107.89 45.77 173.87
CA ARG A 395 107.63 45.98 172.33
C ARG A 395 106.95 44.81 171.39
N GLU A 396 106.53 44.96 170.03
CA GLU A 396 106.32 44.04 168.69
C GLU A 396 104.88 43.60 167.74
N MET A 397 104.43 43.82 166.30
CA MET A 397 103.33 43.18 165.12
C MET A 397 102.60 43.75 163.57
N GLU A 398 101.71 43.14 162.51
CA GLU A 398 101.06 43.55 160.94
C GLU A 398 99.80 42.85 159.84
N LEU A 399 99.15 43.26 158.54
CA LEU A 399 98.00 42.65 157.40
C LEU A 399 97.31 43.20 155.82
N ARG A 400 96.41 42.60 154.75
CA ARG A 400 95.83 43.01 153.15
C ARG A 400 94.52 42.40 152.05
N GLU A 401 93.98 42.80 150.69
CA GLU A 401 92.73 42.31 149.59
C GLU A 401 92.31 42.67 147.85
N TRP A 402 91.18 42.29 146.91
CA TRP A 402 90.79 42.41 145.23
C TRP A 402 89.32 42.26 144.17
N ILE A 403 89.15 42.18 142.67
CA ILE A 403 88.12 41.72 141.34
C ILE A 403 86.93 42.37 140.15
N ARG A 404 86.44 41.84 138.81
CA ARG A 404 85.08 41.84 137.72
C ARG A 404 84.75 42.44 136.05
N VAL A 405 83.84 42.36 134.82
CA VAL A 405 82.69 41.70 133.69
C VAL A 405 82.16 42.42 132.11
N ASP A 406 81.28 42.29 130.86
CA ASP A 406 80.23 41.56 129.69
C ASP A 406 79.53 42.17 128.12
N SER A 407 78.74 41.57 126.96
CA SER A 407 77.84 42.08 125.54
C SER A 407 77.19 41.21 124.10
N GLY A 408 76.36 41.29 122.80
CA GLY A 408 75.26 41.93 121.64
C GLY A 408 74.79 41.46 119.94
N VAL A 409 73.62 41.73 118.99
CA VAL A 409 73.11 41.29 117.37
C VAL A 409 71.80 41.81 116.21
N MET A 410 71.49 41.55 114.74
CA MET A 410 70.19 41.79 113.61
C MET A 410 69.92 41.58 111.82
N ALA A 411 68.72 41.59 110.88
CA ALA A 411 68.39 41.54 109.16
C ALA A 411 66.91 41.49 108.09
N GLN A 412 66.65 41.68 106.60
CA GLN A 412 65.39 41.36 105.42
C GLN A 412 65.00 41.85 103.70
N ASN A 413 64.02 41.38 102.63
CA ASN A 413 63.50 41.87 101.05
C ASN A 413 62.32 41.32 99.78
N TRP A 414 61.87 41.83 98.42
CA TRP A 414 60.79 41.39 97.12
C TRP A 414 60.53 42.05 95.46
N LYS A 415 59.72 42.02 94.16
CA LYS A 415 58.54 41.53 92.99
C LYS A 415 58.30 42.14 91.31
N CYS A 416 57.47 42.11 90.03
CA CYS A 416 56.34 41.51 88.88
C CYS A 416 55.89 42.09 87.21
N PRO A 417 54.99 41.58 86.08
CA PRO A 417 54.66 41.89 84.42
C PRO A 417 53.26 41.72 83.27
N LEU A 418 53.03 42.01 81.79
CA LEU A 418 51.79 41.81 80.60
C LEU A 418 51.63 42.11 78.81
N ALA A 419 50.57 41.85 77.77
CA ALA A 419 50.31 42.12 76.08
C ALA A 419 48.95 41.87 74.89
N SER A 420 48.72 42.22 73.44
CA SER A 420 47.56 41.93 72.17
C SER A 420 47.48 42.49 70.47
N ALA A 421 46.69 42.49 69.17
CA ALA A 421 45.50 41.99 68.03
C ALA A 421 45.13 42.54 66.33
N PRO A 422 44.23 42.06 65.21
CA PRO A 422 43.95 42.36 63.53
C PRO A 422 42.58 42.18 62.36
N VAL A 423 42.39 42.53 60.89
CA VAL A 423 41.19 42.31 59.64
C VAL A 423 41.20 42.73 57.89
N LEU A 424 40.43 42.76 56.57
CA LEU A 424 39.16 42.45 55.47
C LEU A 424 39.01 42.74 53.67
N ALA A 425 37.94 42.53 52.63
CA ALA A 425 37.77 42.71 50.92
C ALA A 425 36.38 42.73 49.74
N SER A 426 36.27 42.86 48.24
CA SER A 426 35.07 42.89 47.00
C SER A 426 35.18 42.75 45.23
N SER A 427 34.44 42.87 43.90
CA SER A 427 33.11 43.18 42.86
C SER A 427 32.91 42.95 41.08
N PRO A 428 31.80 43.19 40.08
CA PRO A 428 31.37 42.77 38.47
C PRO A 428 30.55 43.56 37.07
N ASN A 429 30.08 43.06 35.72
CA ASN A 429 29.33 43.68 34.30
C ASN A 429 28.62 42.83 32.87
N SER A 430 28.00 42.97 31.50
CA SER A 430 27.43 43.78 30.10
C SER A 430 26.45 43.22 28.70
N GLN A 431 26.08 43.79 27.35
CA GLN A 431 24.99 43.43 26.06
C GLN A 431 24.87 43.86 24.31
N PRO A 432 23.84 43.57 23.24
CA PRO A 432 23.69 43.58 21.53
C PRO A 432 22.44 44.06 20.31
N THR A 433 22.26 43.78 18.84
CA THR A 433 21.21 44.32 17.58
C THR A 433 20.81 43.72 15.93
N PHE A 434 19.99 44.26 14.78
CA PHE A 434 19.36 43.70 13.29
C PHE A 434 18.71 44.49 11.80
N SER A 435 18.16 43.99 10.50
CA SER A 435 17.51 44.64 9.04
C SER A 435 16.73 43.95 7.59
N PHE A 436 16.15 44.53 6.33
CA PHE A 436 15.30 44.00 4.94
C PHE A 436 14.79 44.74 3.38
N ASN A 437 14.26 44.18 2.09
CA ASN A 437 13.45 44.65 0.68
C ASN A 437 13.03 43.60 -0.58
N GLY A 438 12.08 43.76 -1.62
CA GLY A 438 11.99 42.83 -2.86
C GLY A 438 10.83 42.59 -3.94
N LYS A 439 9.92 41.58 -3.75
CA LYS A 439 9.39 40.61 -4.79
C LYS A 439 8.02 40.83 -5.51
N ASN A 440 7.27 41.89 -5.18
CA ASN A 440 5.80 42.02 -5.30
C ASN A 440 5.06 41.88 -6.67
N LEU A 441 5.57 41.19 -7.70
CA LEU A 441 4.83 40.95 -8.95
C LEU A 441 4.25 39.52 -9.07
N GLN A 442 4.83 38.53 -8.38
CA GLN A 442 4.31 37.16 -8.37
C GLN A 442 2.99 37.05 -7.57
N MET A 443 2.78 37.96 -6.62
CA MET A 443 1.61 37.99 -5.73
C MET A 443 0.28 38.35 -6.44
N VAL A 444 0.30 39.00 -7.61
CA VAL A 444 -0.92 39.53 -8.26
C VAL A 444 -1.84 38.41 -8.80
N ILE A 445 -1.28 37.27 -9.23
CA ILE A 445 -2.07 36.09 -9.61
C ILE A 445 -2.56 35.33 -8.36
N TYR A 446 -1.90 35.52 -7.21
CA TYR A 446 -2.20 34.81 -5.96
C TYR A 446 -3.29 35.50 -5.11
N GLY A 447 -3.67 36.74 -5.43
CA GLY A 447 -4.57 37.56 -4.62
C GLY A 447 -6.08 37.25 -4.69
N HIS A 448 -6.57 36.52 -5.71
CA HIS A 448 -8.02 36.36 -5.97
C HIS A 448 -8.56 34.92 -5.83
N PHE A 449 -7.88 34.03 -5.10
CA PHE A 449 -8.31 32.62 -4.98
C PHE A 449 -9.55 32.37 -4.09
N GLN A 450 -10.34 33.40 -3.77
CA GLN A 450 -11.67 33.28 -3.14
C GLN A 450 -12.83 33.81 -4.01
N GLU A 451 -12.57 34.39 -5.19
CA GLU A 451 -13.61 34.90 -6.11
C GLU A 451 -13.76 34.05 -7.40
N LEU A 452 -13.27 32.81 -7.37
CA LEU A 452 -13.05 32.00 -8.57
C LEU A 452 -14.34 31.62 -9.33
N SER A 453 -15.51 31.65 -8.69
CA SER A 453 -16.81 31.35 -9.33
C SER A 453 -17.13 32.29 -10.50
N GLY A 454 -16.70 33.55 -10.43
CA GLY A 454 -16.83 34.52 -11.53
C GLY A 454 -15.68 34.46 -12.54
N VAL A 455 -14.45 34.29 -12.06
CA VAL A 455 -13.23 34.35 -12.92
C VAL A 455 -13.13 33.12 -13.83
N CYS A 456 -13.50 31.93 -13.35
CA CYS A 456 -13.46 30.70 -14.15
C CYS A 456 -14.21 30.80 -15.48
N HIS A 457 -15.35 31.51 -15.54
CA HIS A 457 -16.16 31.63 -16.76
C HIS A 457 -15.45 32.43 -17.86
N LYS A 458 -14.72 33.50 -17.51
CA LYS A 458 -13.94 34.29 -18.48
C LYS A 458 -12.67 33.58 -18.94
N VAL A 459 -12.01 32.83 -18.05
CA VAL A 459 -10.84 31.99 -18.43
C VAL A 459 -11.27 30.85 -19.36
N LEU A 460 -12.41 30.21 -19.08
CA LEU A 460 -13.07 29.24 -19.97
C LEU A 460 -13.32 29.84 -21.37
N GLU A 461 -13.99 30.99 -21.44
CA GLU A 461 -14.36 31.65 -22.69
C GLU A 461 -13.12 32.03 -23.53
N LEU A 462 -12.07 32.56 -22.90
CA LEU A 462 -10.81 32.92 -23.57
C LEU A 462 -10.06 31.70 -24.13
N ILE A 463 -10.04 30.57 -23.40
CA ILE A 463 -9.40 29.34 -23.86
C ILE A 463 -10.20 28.73 -25.03
N GLN A 464 -11.53 28.65 -24.91
CA GLN A 464 -12.40 28.11 -25.96
C GLN A 464 -12.36 28.92 -27.26
N LYS A 465 -12.17 30.25 -27.18
CA LYS A 465 -12.05 31.13 -28.35
C LYS A 465 -10.62 31.24 -28.92
N SER A 466 -9.62 30.62 -28.29
CA SER A 466 -8.21 30.76 -28.71
C SER A 466 -7.76 29.66 -29.67
N ALA A 467 -7.46 30.05 -30.92
CA ALA A 467 -6.87 29.17 -31.94
C ALA A 467 -5.45 28.63 -31.58
N ASN A 468 -4.88 29.05 -30.44
CA ASN A 468 -3.61 28.55 -29.89
C ASN A 468 -3.75 28.03 -28.44
N ALA A 469 -4.95 27.65 -28.00
CA ALA A 469 -5.21 27.11 -26.65
C ALA A 469 -4.21 26.02 -26.22
N ALA A 470 -3.94 25.04 -27.09
CA ALA A 470 -2.98 23.96 -26.85
C ALA A 470 -1.50 24.39 -26.77
N LYS A 471 -1.15 25.64 -27.13
CA LYS A 471 0.17 26.21 -26.88
C LYS A 471 0.21 27.01 -25.57
N LEU A 472 -0.86 27.75 -25.27
CA LEU A 472 -0.97 28.56 -24.05
C LEU A 472 -1.06 27.69 -22.80
N VAL A 473 -1.90 26.64 -22.83
CA VAL A 473 -1.99 25.66 -21.74
C VAL A 473 -0.65 24.95 -21.55
N LEU A 474 0.05 24.60 -22.63
CA LEU A 474 1.34 23.92 -22.54
C LEU A 474 2.42 24.76 -21.84
N GLY A 475 2.54 26.06 -22.19
CA GLY A 475 3.46 26.97 -21.49
C GLY A 475 3.11 27.15 -20.01
N ALA A 476 1.83 27.05 -19.64
CA ALA A 476 1.42 27.05 -18.23
C ALA A 476 1.77 25.74 -17.49
N MET A 477 2.10 24.65 -18.19
CA MET A 477 2.53 23.39 -17.57
C MET A 477 3.98 23.44 -17.09
N GLU A 478 4.83 24.30 -17.67
CA GLU A 478 6.22 24.49 -17.22
C GLU A 478 6.28 24.91 -15.73
N GLY A 479 5.26 25.62 -15.23
CA GLY A 479 5.12 26.01 -13.82
C GLY A 479 4.62 24.94 -12.86
N PHE A 480 4.19 23.75 -13.32
CA PHE A 480 3.59 22.70 -12.49
C PHE A 480 4.56 22.10 -11.45
N TYR A 481 5.85 22.13 -11.77
CA TYR A 481 6.96 21.86 -10.86
C TYR A 481 7.81 23.14 -10.74
N PRO A 482 7.54 24.01 -9.75
CA PRO A 482 8.37 25.17 -9.47
C PRO A 482 9.84 24.74 -9.28
N GLN A 483 10.78 25.48 -9.88
CA GLN A 483 12.20 25.25 -9.66
C GLN A 483 12.62 25.85 -8.31
N ASP A 484 13.49 25.15 -7.57
CA ASP A 484 14.01 25.58 -6.26
C ASP A 484 15.00 26.77 -6.36
N SER A 485 14.51 27.94 -6.81
CA SER A 485 15.15 29.21 -6.45
C SER A 485 14.94 29.42 -4.96
N GLY A 486 15.96 29.09 -4.15
CA GLY A 486 15.89 28.89 -2.68
C GLY A 486 15.57 30.11 -1.81
N ASN A 487 14.53 30.85 -2.16
CA ASN A 487 14.20 32.19 -1.68
C ASN A 487 12.89 32.14 -0.86
N LYS A 488 12.94 31.40 0.26
CA LYS A 488 11.84 30.79 1.06
C LYS A 488 10.74 31.70 1.66
N ASP A 489 10.58 32.91 1.14
CA ASP A 489 9.77 34.00 1.74
C ASP A 489 8.59 34.44 0.85
N GLU A 490 8.25 33.66 -0.17
CA GLU A 490 6.96 33.73 -0.88
C GLU A 490 6.47 32.30 -1.13
N LEU A 491 5.84 31.69 -0.12
CA LEU A 491 5.33 30.33 -0.20
C LEU A 491 4.00 30.28 -0.96
N LEU A 492 4.08 30.35 -2.29
CA LEU A 492 2.97 29.96 -3.16
C LEU A 492 2.61 28.50 -2.83
N ASP A 493 1.35 28.22 -2.48
CA ASP A 493 0.89 26.85 -2.26
C ASP A 493 1.05 26.07 -3.58
N ILE A 494 1.97 25.10 -3.56
CA ILE A 494 2.24 24.20 -4.67
C ILE A 494 0.95 23.48 -5.08
N GLY A 495 0.03 23.21 -4.14
CA GLY A 495 -1.31 22.72 -4.42
C GLY A 495 -2.19 23.70 -5.19
N VAL A 496 -2.12 25.02 -4.96
CA VAL A 496 -2.85 26.03 -5.77
C VAL A 496 -2.31 26.05 -7.20
N ILE A 497 -0.98 26.00 -7.37
CA ILE A 497 -0.34 25.93 -8.69
C ILE A 497 -0.82 24.67 -9.43
N ARG A 498 -0.70 23.50 -8.81
CA ARG A 498 -1.07 22.21 -9.41
C ARG A 498 -2.56 22.12 -9.74
N ARG A 499 -3.45 22.55 -8.83
CA ARG A 499 -4.91 22.64 -9.10
C ARG A 499 -5.22 23.58 -10.26
N SER A 500 -4.51 24.70 -10.40
CA SER A 500 -4.69 25.63 -11.51
C SER A 500 -4.27 25.02 -12.85
N CYS A 501 -3.13 24.32 -12.90
CA CYS A 501 -2.68 23.60 -14.09
C CYS A 501 -3.64 22.46 -14.47
N ILE A 502 -4.12 21.67 -13.51
CA ILE A 502 -5.13 20.62 -13.73
C ILE A 502 -6.40 21.21 -14.36
N PHE A 503 -6.91 22.32 -13.81
CA PHE A 503 -8.08 23.01 -14.35
C PHE A 503 -7.86 23.51 -15.81
N LEU A 504 -6.65 23.96 -16.15
CA LEU A 504 -6.32 24.35 -17.53
C LEU A 504 -6.29 23.13 -18.48
N LEU A 505 -5.75 21.99 -18.04
CA LEU A 505 -5.74 20.74 -18.81
C LEU A 505 -7.15 20.18 -19.03
N GLU A 506 -7.98 20.13 -17.98
CA GLU A 506 -9.37 19.68 -18.08
C GLU A 506 -10.20 20.54 -19.03
N ASN A 507 -9.95 21.84 -19.08
CA ASN A 507 -10.61 22.74 -20.02
C ASN A 507 -10.06 22.64 -21.46
N LEU A 508 -8.79 22.26 -21.62
CA LEU A 508 -8.26 21.90 -22.94
C LEU A 508 -8.93 20.62 -23.47
N ILE A 509 -9.10 19.59 -22.63
CA ILE A 509 -9.85 18.36 -22.94
C ILE A 509 -11.31 18.71 -23.30
N ARG A 510 -12.00 19.47 -22.44
CA ARG A 510 -13.41 19.87 -22.61
C ARG A 510 -13.66 20.75 -23.85
N SER A 511 -12.65 21.52 -24.30
CA SER A 511 -12.75 22.33 -25.53
C SER A 511 -12.42 21.56 -26.80
N SER A 512 -11.82 20.37 -26.71
CA SER A 512 -11.38 19.55 -27.85
C SER A 512 -10.53 20.31 -28.89
N ALA A 513 -9.73 21.29 -28.44
CA ALA A 513 -8.94 22.16 -29.30
C ALA A 513 -7.94 21.38 -30.19
N GLN A 514 -7.69 21.88 -31.41
CA GLN A 514 -6.79 21.22 -32.36
C GLN A 514 -5.32 21.32 -31.92
N ILE A 515 -4.72 20.17 -31.61
CA ILE A 515 -3.31 20.06 -31.18
C ILE A 515 -2.44 19.79 -32.41
N LYS A 516 -1.52 20.72 -32.72
CA LYS A 516 -0.58 20.57 -33.85
C LYS A 516 0.61 19.69 -33.40
N PRO A 517 1.28 18.95 -34.31
CA PRO A 517 2.35 18.01 -33.94
C PRO A 517 3.43 18.61 -33.02
N GLN A 518 3.87 19.85 -33.29
CA GLN A 518 4.84 20.58 -32.47
C GLN A 518 4.43 20.76 -30.99
N GLN A 519 3.14 20.95 -30.69
CA GLN A 519 2.67 21.02 -29.30
C GLN A 519 2.63 19.63 -28.66
N ARG A 520 2.28 18.59 -29.44
CA ARG A 520 2.26 17.20 -28.95
C ARG A 520 3.68 16.69 -28.65
N GLU A 521 4.66 17.10 -29.43
CA GLU A 521 6.08 16.78 -29.23
C GLU A 521 6.63 17.44 -27.95
N ALA A 522 6.44 18.76 -27.78
CA ALA A 522 6.84 19.45 -26.56
C ALA A 522 6.11 18.95 -25.30
N ALA A 523 4.82 18.57 -25.43
CA ALA A 523 4.07 17.93 -24.35
C ALA A 523 4.60 16.51 -24.02
N MET A 524 5.14 15.78 -25.00
CA MET A 524 5.81 14.50 -24.75
C MET A 524 7.08 14.70 -23.91
N THR A 525 7.89 15.72 -24.22
CA THR A 525 9.10 16.05 -23.43
C THR A 525 8.75 16.35 -21.98
N LEU A 526 7.75 17.20 -21.72
CA LEU A 526 7.27 17.50 -20.37
C LEU A 526 6.69 16.27 -19.67
N ALA A 527 5.92 15.42 -20.37
CA ALA A 527 5.37 14.19 -19.79
C ALA A 527 6.46 13.19 -19.38
N VAL A 528 7.54 13.06 -20.16
CA VAL A 528 8.71 12.24 -19.79
C VAL A 528 9.43 12.82 -18.57
N GLU A 529 9.60 14.14 -18.49
CA GLU A 529 10.20 14.81 -17.33
C GLU A 529 9.37 14.63 -16.05
N TRP A 530 8.05 14.82 -16.14
CA TRP A 530 7.12 14.65 -15.02
C TRP A 530 7.08 13.19 -14.54
N LYS A 531 7.09 12.22 -15.46
CA LYS A 531 7.21 10.79 -15.13
C LYS A 531 8.53 10.46 -14.43
N GLY A 532 9.61 11.16 -14.78
CA GLY A 532 10.87 11.12 -14.04
C GLY A 532 10.70 11.61 -12.59
N LYS A 533 10.16 12.82 -12.41
CA LYS A 533 9.94 13.43 -11.08
C LYS A 533 9.05 12.57 -10.18
N LEU A 534 7.95 12.04 -10.71
CA LEU A 534 7.05 11.10 -10.02
C LEU A 534 7.77 9.86 -9.46
N LYS A 535 8.76 9.30 -10.18
CA LYS A 535 9.52 8.12 -9.73
C LYS A 535 10.61 8.43 -8.69
N PHE A 536 10.92 9.71 -8.44
CA PHE A 536 11.90 10.14 -7.45
C PHE A 536 11.31 10.94 -6.27
N SER A 537 9.98 11.14 -6.23
CA SER A 537 9.33 11.74 -5.05
C SER A 537 9.47 10.83 -3.82
N PRO A 538 9.85 11.36 -2.64
CA PRO A 538 9.69 10.62 -1.40
C PRO A 538 8.20 10.31 -1.16
N SER A 539 7.93 9.16 -0.54
CA SER A 539 6.56 8.73 -0.20
C SER A 539 6.00 9.54 0.98
N PRO A 540 4.71 9.94 0.98
CA PRO A 540 3.68 9.67 -0.02
C PRO A 540 3.73 10.62 -1.23
N VAL A 541 3.40 10.11 -2.42
CA VAL A 541 3.27 10.92 -3.64
C VAL A 541 2.05 11.84 -3.55
N ASP A 542 2.20 13.11 -3.94
CA ASP A 542 1.10 14.09 -3.96
C ASP A 542 -0.02 13.66 -4.96
N PRO A 543 -1.28 13.50 -4.51
CA PRO A 543 -2.42 13.20 -5.38
C PRO A 543 -2.55 14.14 -6.59
N LEU A 544 -2.16 15.41 -6.43
CA LEU A 544 -2.22 16.42 -7.49
C LEU A 544 -1.13 16.22 -8.55
N GLU A 545 0.04 15.68 -8.21
CA GLU A 545 1.08 15.35 -9.20
C GLU A 545 0.59 14.24 -10.14
N VAL A 546 0.02 13.17 -9.57
CA VAL A 546 -0.49 12.03 -10.34
C VAL A 546 -1.68 12.46 -11.21
N LEU A 547 -2.64 13.20 -10.65
CA LEU A 547 -3.78 13.72 -11.40
C LEU A 547 -3.34 14.69 -12.52
N GLY A 548 -2.38 15.57 -12.26
CA GLY A 548 -1.83 16.48 -13.27
C GLY A 548 -1.15 15.73 -14.42
N PHE A 549 -0.32 14.72 -14.11
CA PHE A 549 0.33 13.89 -15.12
C PHE A 549 -0.68 13.13 -15.99
N LEU A 550 -1.68 12.49 -15.37
CA LEU A 550 -2.75 11.81 -16.11
C LEU A 550 -3.54 12.77 -17.01
N LYS A 551 -3.86 13.98 -16.51
CA LYS A 551 -4.52 15.02 -17.32
C LYS A 551 -3.65 15.59 -18.43
N LEU A 552 -2.32 15.60 -18.29
CA LEU A 552 -1.40 15.96 -19.37
C LEU A 552 -1.42 14.89 -20.49
N LEU A 553 -1.39 13.60 -20.12
CA LEU A 553 -1.47 12.50 -21.09
C LEU A 553 -2.80 12.46 -21.84
N GLU A 554 -3.91 12.70 -21.13
CA GLU A 554 -5.27 12.79 -21.69
C GLU A 554 -5.40 13.98 -22.64
N ALA A 555 -5.01 15.18 -22.18
CA ALA A 555 -5.15 16.42 -22.95
C ALA A 555 -4.38 16.39 -24.28
N TYR A 556 -3.12 15.95 -24.27
CA TYR A 556 -2.26 15.95 -25.47
C TYR A 556 -2.28 14.63 -26.25
N LYS A 557 -3.16 13.69 -25.87
CA LYS A 557 -3.32 12.37 -26.50
C LYS A 557 -1.99 11.62 -26.59
N LEU A 558 -1.30 11.53 -25.45
CA LEU A 558 0.04 10.96 -25.30
C LEU A 558 0.03 9.53 -24.72
N ALA A 559 -1.08 9.09 -24.11
CA ALA A 559 -1.16 7.83 -23.36
C ALA A 559 -0.62 6.59 -24.12
N SER A 560 -0.77 6.54 -25.45
CA SER A 560 -0.25 5.44 -26.29
C SER A 560 1.28 5.35 -26.41
N ALA A 561 2.04 6.26 -25.76
CA ALA A 561 3.50 6.25 -25.71
C ALA A 561 4.06 5.85 -24.34
N PHE A 562 3.20 5.44 -23.41
CA PHE A 562 3.53 5.03 -22.05
C PHE A 562 2.93 3.65 -21.76
N ASP A 563 3.43 2.95 -20.75
CA ASP A 563 2.91 1.63 -20.39
C ASP A 563 1.48 1.73 -19.84
N ALA A 564 0.60 0.84 -20.31
CA ALA A 564 -0.82 0.86 -19.96
C ALA A 564 -1.10 0.44 -18.51
N ASN A 565 -0.25 -0.42 -17.92
CA ASN A 565 -0.39 -0.87 -16.54
C ASN A 565 0.10 0.24 -15.59
N GLU A 566 1.25 0.87 -15.89
CA GLU A 566 1.72 2.05 -15.13
C GLU A 566 0.67 3.18 -15.14
N ILE A 567 -0.04 3.40 -16.24
CA ILE A 567 -1.16 4.37 -16.29
C ILE A 567 -2.33 3.92 -15.39
N HIS A 568 -2.68 2.63 -15.39
CA HIS A 568 -3.79 2.10 -14.60
C HIS A 568 -3.52 2.22 -13.09
N GLU A 569 -2.33 1.81 -12.62
CA GLU A 569 -1.93 1.92 -11.20
C GLU A 569 -1.96 3.37 -10.70
N LEU A 570 -1.50 4.32 -11.54
CA LEU A 570 -1.58 5.75 -11.23
C LEU A 570 -3.02 6.24 -11.17
N ALA A 571 -3.90 5.80 -12.09
CA ALA A 571 -5.32 6.17 -12.09
C ALA A 571 -6.09 5.59 -10.89
N ASP A 572 -5.80 4.35 -10.48
CA ASP A 572 -6.37 3.72 -9.29
C ASP A 572 -5.98 4.49 -8.01
N SER A 573 -4.72 4.93 -7.92
CA SER A 573 -4.25 5.69 -6.76
C SER A 573 -5.04 7.00 -6.56
N VAL A 574 -5.23 7.78 -7.64
CA VAL A 574 -6.01 9.02 -7.61
C VAL A 574 -7.48 8.74 -7.30
N SER A 575 -8.04 7.65 -7.85
CA SER A 575 -9.44 7.27 -7.62
C SER A 575 -9.71 6.96 -6.14
N GLN A 576 -8.81 6.21 -5.49
CA GLN A 576 -8.89 5.92 -4.05
C GLN A 576 -8.79 7.19 -3.19
N LEU A 577 -7.91 8.12 -3.58
CA LEU A 577 -7.72 9.40 -2.90
C LEU A 577 -8.89 10.37 -3.08
N GLN A 578 -9.54 10.42 -4.25
CA GLN A 578 -10.74 11.20 -4.47
C GLN A 578 -11.94 10.65 -3.69
N ILE A 579 -12.07 9.32 -3.58
CA ILE A 579 -13.08 8.68 -2.71
C ILE A 579 -12.85 9.08 -1.25
N ALA A 580 -11.60 9.08 -0.76
CA ALA A 580 -11.28 9.49 0.60
C ALA A 580 -11.62 10.97 0.89
N GLN A 581 -11.35 11.89 -0.04
CA GLN A 581 -11.68 13.32 0.13
C GLN A 581 -13.18 13.62 0.00
N GLY A 582 -13.91 12.87 -0.82
CA GLY A 582 -15.37 13.04 -0.99
C GLY A 582 -16.16 12.87 0.31
N TRP A 583 -15.64 12.11 1.28
CA TRP A 583 -16.29 11.90 2.58
C TRP A 583 -16.15 13.10 3.54
N GLN A 584 -15.24 14.05 3.29
CA GLN A 584 -15.06 15.22 4.16
C GLN A 584 -16.03 16.38 3.86
N LEU A 585 -16.65 16.44 2.68
CA LEU A 585 -17.64 17.49 2.34
C LEU A 585 -19.10 17.10 2.60
N VAL A 586 -19.41 15.84 2.90
CA VAL A 586 -20.80 15.36 3.06
C VAL A 586 -21.27 15.36 4.53
N LEU A 587 -20.35 15.49 5.50
CA LEU A 587 -20.68 15.48 6.94
C LEU A 587 -20.82 16.90 7.55
N GLY A 588 -21.41 17.82 6.78
CA GLY A 588 -21.92 19.10 7.27
C GLY A 588 -23.44 19.05 7.47
N SER A 589 -23.90 19.28 8.71
CA SER A 589 -25.31 19.22 9.17
C SER A 589 -25.81 17.84 9.62
N SER A 590 -26.73 17.85 10.59
CA SER A 590 -27.18 16.67 11.35
C SER A 590 -28.72 16.53 11.34
N ALA A 591 -29.20 15.37 11.81
CA ALA A 591 -30.60 14.88 11.78
C ALA A 591 -31.11 14.51 10.35
N LEU A 592 -31.81 13.39 10.13
CA LEU A 592 -32.62 12.56 11.04
C LEU A 592 -32.09 11.12 11.26
N ARG A 593 -32.67 10.43 12.27
CA ARG A 593 -32.60 8.96 12.46
C ARG A 593 -33.96 8.31 12.14
N SER A 594 -33.95 6.99 11.92
CA SER A 594 -35.10 6.11 11.60
C SER A 594 -35.65 6.32 10.18
N VAL A 595 -36.16 5.30 9.47
CA VAL A 595 -36.78 4.03 9.91
C VAL A 595 -36.02 2.78 9.44
N LYS A 596 -36.19 1.66 10.15
CA LYS A 596 -35.72 0.30 9.81
C LYS A 596 -36.93 -0.64 9.67
N ARG A 597 -36.81 -1.72 8.87
CA ARG A 597 -37.86 -2.67 8.43
C ARG A 597 -38.71 -2.09 7.26
N ARG A 598 -39.24 -2.86 6.31
CA ARG A 598 -39.45 -4.33 6.19
C ARG A 598 -38.93 -4.90 4.86
N CYS A 599 -38.98 -6.21 4.72
CA CYS A 599 -38.70 -6.98 3.50
C CYS A 599 -39.67 -6.63 2.35
N SER A 600 -39.21 -6.74 1.11
CA SER A 600 -39.32 -8.02 0.39
C SER A 600 -38.11 -8.24 -0.51
#